data_AF-A0A944FZ62-F1
#
_entry.id   AF-A0A944FZ62-F1
#
_cell.length_a   1.000
_cell.length_b   1.000
_cell.length_c   1.000
_cell.angle_alpha   90.00
_cell.angle_beta   90.00
_cell.angle_gamma   90.00
#
_symmetry.space_group_name_H-M   'P 1'
#
loop_
_entity.id
_entity.type
_entity.pdbx_description
1 polymer ?
#
loop_
_entity_poly.entity_id
_entity_poly.type
_entity_poly.pdbx_seq_one_letter_code
_entity_poly.pdbx_strand_id
1 'polypeptide(L)'
;MKKTYLIISALLVMCTLASCAFFDSTCDFFTNSWGTNLKRDLSDNFSKMKSDQLAALINTPSVMNDKEASKKLLDELGKRDDITSLSAEDKNTVLNLMVNSSISAESLSSIINEVSNAGSGSDPKQLIDNILSNVDSCDVGAAVEILNDVDNLENLSGSSASLAMVCVVAQVAKSSELTENLDKVMEDVDKVINGGMTTDQALYDLKIKAEDRDALEAAFNAAVKLKELDAEIFPGMTIGSLFGN
;
A
#
# COMPACT_ATOMS: atom_id res chain seq x y z
N MET A 1 -1.73 -33.52 -5.77
CA MET A 1 -2.93 -32.65 -5.67
C MET A 1 -3.47 -32.47 -4.25
N LYS A 2 -3.48 -33.48 -3.35
CA LYS A 2 -3.98 -33.27 -1.97
C LYS A 2 -3.06 -32.47 -1.02
N LYS A 3 -1.76 -32.33 -1.32
CA LYS A 3 -0.81 -31.58 -0.48
C LYS A 3 -0.87 -30.06 -0.65
N THR A 4 -1.30 -29.56 -1.81
CA THR A 4 -1.31 -28.12 -2.12
C THR A 4 -2.47 -27.40 -1.43
N TYR A 5 -3.66 -28.03 -1.35
CA TYR A 5 -4.80 -27.50 -0.60
C TYR A 5 -4.54 -27.40 0.91
N LEU A 6 -3.68 -28.27 1.46
CA LEU A 6 -3.27 -28.24 2.86
C LEU A 6 -2.36 -27.05 3.20
N ILE A 7 -1.57 -26.58 2.23
CA ILE A 7 -0.69 -25.41 2.38
C ILE A 7 -1.51 -24.11 2.25
N ILE A 8 -2.45 -24.05 1.31
CA ILE A 8 -3.34 -22.89 1.10
C ILE A 8 -4.29 -22.70 2.29
N SER A 9 -4.82 -23.80 2.84
CA SER A 9 -5.63 -23.76 4.07
C SER A 9 -4.79 -23.40 5.30
N ALA A 10 -3.51 -23.79 5.37
CA ALA A 10 -2.64 -23.42 6.48
C ALA A 10 -2.22 -21.94 6.43
N LEU A 11 -2.04 -21.35 5.24
CA LEU A 11 -1.72 -19.92 5.10
C LEU A 11 -2.91 -19.02 5.48
N LEU A 12 -4.13 -19.38 5.04
CA LEU A 12 -5.37 -18.68 5.43
C LEU A 12 -5.67 -18.80 6.92
N VAL A 13 -5.34 -19.94 7.54
CA VAL A 13 -5.50 -20.18 8.98
C VAL A 13 -4.39 -19.52 9.81
N MET A 14 -3.17 -19.36 9.28
CA MET A 14 -2.10 -18.62 9.99
C MET A 14 -2.33 -17.09 9.96
N CYS A 15 -2.88 -16.53 8.88
CA CYS A 15 -3.30 -15.12 8.87
C CYS A 15 -4.47 -14.82 9.83
N THR A 16 -5.33 -15.80 10.11
CA THR A 16 -6.47 -15.65 11.03
C THR A 16 -6.20 -16.09 12.47
N LEU A 17 -5.20 -16.94 12.73
CA LEU A 17 -4.79 -17.31 14.09
C LEU A 17 -3.74 -16.36 14.70
N ALA A 18 -2.91 -15.71 13.88
CA ALA A 18 -2.01 -14.65 14.35
C ALA A 18 -2.79 -13.43 14.89
N SER A 19 -4.06 -13.27 14.48
CA SER A 19 -4.97 -12.22 14.96
C SER A 19 -5.71 -12.58 16.26
N CYS A 20 -5.65 -13.82 16.75
CA CYS A 20 -6.30 -14.22 18.01
C CYS A 20 -5.37 -14.28 19.22
N ALA A 21 -4.05 -14.41 19.04
CA ALA A 21 -3.11 -14.57 20.16
C ALA A 21 -2.72 -13.26 20.88
N PHE A 22 -3.13 -12.09 20.36
CA PHE A 22 -2.82 -10.78 20.96
C PHE A 22 -3.94 -10.20 21.85
N PHE A 23 -5.05 -10.92 22.05
CA PHE A 23 -6.19 -10.41 22.82
C PHE A 23 -5.99 -10.39 24.34
N ASP A 24 -4.94 -11.02 24.89
CA ASP A 24 -4.80 -11.17 26.35
C ASP A 24 -3.99 -10.06 27.06
N SER A 25 -3.35 -9.12 26.34
CA SER A 25 -2.55 -8.06 27.00
C SER A 25 -3.00 -6.62 26.77
N THR A 26 -4.09 -6.39 26.01
CA THR A 26 -4.63 -5.04 25.76
C THR A 26 -6.02 -4.80 26.35
N CYS A 27 -6.62 -5.82 26.98
CA CYS A 27 -7.95 -5.72 27.60
C CYS A 27 -8.03 -4.69 28.76
N ASP A 28 -6.91 -4.27 29.34
CA ASP A 28 -6.88 -3.25 30.39
C ASP A 28 -6.92 -1.80 29.84
N PHE A 29 -6.65 -1.57 28.55
CA PHE A 29 -6.64 -0.22 27.99
C PHE A 29 -8.03 0.25 27.49
N PHE A 30 -8.93 -0.69 27.18
CA PHE A 30 -10.19 -0.40 26.49
C PHE A 30 -11.45 -0.38 27.37
N THR A 31 -11.40 -0.89 28.61
CA THR A 31 -12.60 -1.00 29.46
C THR A 31 -12.98 0.29 30.18
N ASN A 32 -12.09 1.29 30.27
CA ASN A 32 -12.39 2.59 30.86
C ASN A 32 -12.08 3.73 29.88
N SER A 33 -13.12 4.35 29.30
CA SER A 33 -13.13 5.74 28.76
C SER A 33 -12.98 6.03 27.25
N TRP A 34 -12.85 5.05 26.34
CA TRP A 34 -12.63 5.38 24.90
C TRP A 34 -13.84 5.10 23.98
N GLY A 35 -14.66 4.10 24.32
CA GLY A 35 -15.70 3.57 23.42
C GLY A 35 -16.83 4.53 23.02
N THR A 36 -17.05 5.63 23.77
CA THR A 36 -18.14 6.59 23.50
C THR A 36 -17.67 7.96 23.01
N ASN A 37 -16.40 8.34 23.18
CA ASN A 37 -15.88 9.66 22.78
C ASN A 37 -14.95 9.63 21.56
N LEU A 38 -14.48 8.46 21.11
CA LEU A 38 -13.62 8.33 19.93
C LEU A 38 -14.27 8.90 18.66
N LYS A 39 -15.58 8.68 18.43
CA LYS A 39 -16.22 9.12 17.18
C LYS A 39 -16.23 10.64 16.96
N ARG A 40 -16.02 11.47 18.00
CA ARG A 40 -16.14 12.92 17.86
C ARG A 40 -14.81 13.64 17.59
N ASP A 41 -13.68 13.11 18.04
CA ASP A 41 -12.37 13.79 18.05
C ASP A 41 -11.18 12.88 17.66
N LEU A 42 -11.37 11.95 16.72
CA LEU A 42 -10.30 11.04 16.25
C LEU A 42 -9.02 11.79 15.81
N SER A 43 -9.16 12.86 15.01
CA SER A 43 -8.01 13.63 14.53
C SER A 43 -7.28 14.37 15.66
N ASP A 44 -8.02 14.94 16.61
CA ASP A 44 -7.47 15.64 17.77
C ASP A 44 -6.79 14.70 18.77
N ASN A 45 -7.18 13.42 18.76
CA ASN A 45 -6.55 12.39 19.57
C ASN A 45 -5.31 11.80 18.87
N PHE A 46 -5.39 11.56 17.56
CA PHE A 46 -4.25 11.07 16.77
C PHE A 46 -3.10 12.09 16.73
N SER A 47 -3.41 13.39 16.64
CA SER A 47 -2.40 14.45 16.61
C SER A 47 -1.49 14.49 17.85
N LYS A 48 -1.95 13.98 18.99
CA LYS A 48 -1.19 13.93 20.25
C LYS A 48 -0.33 12.68 20.41
N MET A 49 -0.45 11.71 19.51
CA MET A 49 0.26 10.44 19.57
C MET A 49 1.53 10.46 18.72
N LYS A 50 2.48 9.58 19.06
CA LYS A 50 3.67 9.32 18.24
C LYS A 50 3.38 8.30 17.13
N SER A 51 4.25 8.21 16.12
CA SER A 51 4.03 7.32 14.97
C SER A 51 3.95 5.84 15.34
N ASP A 52 4.71 5.39 16.33
CA ASP A 52 4.65 4.01 16.85
C ASP A 52 3.28 3.70 17.49
N GLN A 53 2.73 4.66 18.23
CA GLN A 53 1.41 4.54 18.84
C GLN A 53 0.30 4.58 17.78
N LEU A 54 0.45 5.41 16.75
CA LEU A 54 -0.48 5.46 15.61
C LEU A 54 -0.44 4.16 14.80
N ALA A 55 0.75 3.60 14.55
CA ALA A 55 0.91 2.31 13.88
C ALA A 55 0.23 1.17 14.66
N ALA A 56 0.35 1.17 15.99
CA ALA A 56 -0.33 0.19 16.85
C ALA A 56 -1.87 0.26 16.74
N LEU A 57 -2.43 1.45 16.45
CA LEU A 57 -3.87 1.61 16.29
C LEU A 57 -4.41 1.03 14.98
N ILE A 58 -3.56 0.82 13.97
CA ILE A 58 -3.97 0.28 12.67
C ILE A 58 -4.67 -1.07 12.84
N ASN A 59 -4.15 -1.92 13.71
CA ASN A 59 -4.67 -3.27 13.97
C ASN A 59 -5.91 -3.30 14.89
N THR A 60 -6.43 -2.13 15.29
CA THR A 60 -7.62 -2.09 16.13
C THR A 60 -8.89 -2.27 15.29
N PRO A 61 -9.90 -3.04 15.77
CA PRO A 61 -11.15 -3.23 15.03
C PRO A 61 -11.88 -1.93 14.69
N SER A 62 -11.71 -0.89 15.50
CA SER A 62 -12.28 0.45 15.27
C SER A 62 -11.66 1.18 14.08
N VAL A 63 -10.41 0.89 13.75
CA VAL A 63 -9.73 1.47 12.58
C VAL A 63 -9.91 0.55 11.38
N MET A 64 -9.62 -0.75 11.52
CA MET A 64 -9.68 -1.72 10.42
C MET A 64 -11.04 -1.82 9.74
N ASN A 65 -12.14 -1.68 10.50
CA ASN A 65 -13.49 -1.85 9.97
C ASN A 65 -14.17 -0.51 9.60
N ASP A 66 -13.50 0.63 9.85
CA ASP A 66 -14.03 1.96 9.55
C ASP A 66 -13.09 2.68 8.59
N LYS A 67 -13.51 2.78 7.33
CA LYS A 67 -12.75 3.43 6.25
C LYS A 67 -12.48 4.90 6.55
N GLU A 68 -13.38 5.60 7.24
CA GLU A 68 -13.17 7.00 7.61
C GLU A 68 -12.14 7.13 8.73
N ALA A 69 -12.16 6.22 9.71
CA ALA A 69 -11.14 6.18 10.76
C ALA A 69 -9.76 5.81 10.20
N SER A 70 -9.70 4.86 9.26
CA SER A 70 -8.47 4.48 8.56
C SER A 70 -7.88 5.64 7.78
N LYS A 71 -8.71 6.39 7.03
CA LYS A 71 -8.27 7.59 6.30
C LYS A 71 -7.74 8.65 7.26
N LYS A 72 -8.46 8.97 8.34
CA LYS A 72 -7.99 9.96 9.34
C LYS A 72 -6.67 9.55 10.01
N LEU A 73 -6.45 8.25 10.21
CA LEU A 73 -5.20 7.74 10.75
C LEU A 73 -4.06 7.89 9.74
N LEU A 74 -4.31 7.57 8.47
CA LEU A 74 -3.36 7.79 7.37
C LEU A 74 -3.01 9.27 7.19
N ASP A 75 -4.00 10.15 7.21
CA ASP A 75 -3.80 11.60 7.12
C ASP A 75 -2.91 12.11 8.27
N GLU A 76 -3.08 11.56 9.48
CA GLU A 76 -2.26 11.98 10.61
C GLU A 76 -0.87 11.37 10.59
N LEU A 77 -0.73 10.12 10.12
CA LEU A 77 0.55 9.50 9.84
C LEU A 77 1.31 10.29 8.75
N GLY A 78 0.65 10.73 7.67
CA GLY A 78 1.27 11.48 6.59
C GLY A 78 1.89 12.83 7.01
N LYS A 79 1.56 13.34 8.19
CA LYS A 79 2.15 14.56 8.77
C LYS A 79 3.34 14.29 9.69
N ARG A 80 3.80 13.04 9.80
CA ARG A 80 4.82 12.62 10.77
C ARG A 80 6.19 12.46 10.11
N ASP A 81 7.16 13.20 10.63
CA ASP A 81 8.55 13.14 10.18
C ASP A 81 9.29 11.88 10.67
N ASP A 82 8.76 11.16 11.68
CA ASP A 82 9.39 9.98 12.30
C ASP A 82 8.90 8.64 11.74
N ILE A 83 8.09 8.64 10.67
CA ILE A 83 7.57 7.42 10.04
C ILE A 83 8.67 6.50 9.51
N THR A 84 9.77 7.06 9.01
CA THR A 84 10.92 6.29 8.52
C THR A 84 11.67 5.57 9.64
N SER A 85 11.47 5.97 10.90
CA SER A 85 12.05 5.34 12.08
C SER A 85 11.21 4.18 12.63
N LEU A 86 10.03 3.94 12.06
CA LEU A 86 9.17 2.81 12.43
C LEU A 86 9.86 1.47 12.15
N SER A 87 9.43 0.43 12.88
CA SER A 87 9.86 -0.94 12.59
C SER A 87 9.40 -1.37 11.19
N ALA A 88 10.07 -2.34 10.59
CA ALA A 88 9.66 -2.89 9.30
C ALA A 88 8.23 -3.46 9.33
N GLU A 89 7.82 -4.04 10.46
CA GLU A 89 6.46 -4.55 10.68
C GLU A 89 5.43 -3.41 10.70
N ASP A 90 5.72 -2.32 11.41
CA ASP A 90 4.86 -1.14 11.45
C ASP A 90 4.79 -0.46 10.09
N LYS A 91 5.92 -0.33 9.37
CA LYS A 91 5.96 0.19 8.00
C LYS A 91 5.07 -0.63 7.07
N ASN A 92 5.16 -1.96 7.11
CA ASN A 92 4.29 -2.85 6.33
C ASN A 92 2.80 -2.65 6.68
N THR A 93 2.51 -2.44 7.96
CA THR A 93 1.15 -2.23 8.45
C THR A 93 0.57 -0.91 7.93
N VAL A 94 1.37 0.17 7.89
CA VAL A 94 1.01 1.46 7.28
C VAL A 94 0.75 1.32 5.78
N LEU A 95 1.64 0.64 5.04
CA LEU A 95 1.48 0.40 3.61
C LEU A 95 0.20 -0.39 3.30
N ASN A 96 -0.06 -1.46 4.06
CA ASN A 96 -1.28 -2.25 3.93
C ASN A 96 -2.54 -1.45 4.28
N LEU A 97 -2.48 -0.58 5.29
CA LEU A 97 -3.59 0.32 5.63
C LEU A 97 -3.92 1.26 4.46
N MET A 98 -2.92 1.82 3.80
CA MET A 98 -3.11 2.69 2.63
C MET A 98 -3.79 1.92 1.50
N VAL A 99 -3.32 0.71 1.18
CA VAL A 99 -3.94 -0.16 0.16
C VAL A 99 -5.40 -0.45 0.51
N ASN A 100 -5.69 -0.87 1.75
CA ASN A 100 -7.06 -1.19 2.20
C ASN A 100 -7.98 0.03 2.28
N SER A 101 -7.41 1.22 2.53
CA SER A 101 -8.16 2.48 2.54
C SER A 101 -8.44 3.00 1.14
N SER A 102 -7.61 2.61 0.18
CA SER A 102 -7.74 2.96 -1.24
C SER A 102 -8.66 2.00 -1.97
N ILE A 103 -8.46 0.69 -1.83
CA ILE A 103 -9.20 -0.34 -2.58
C ILE A 103 -10.10 -1.11 -1.61
N SER A 104 -11.36 -1.33 -1.99
CA SER A 104 -12.25 -2.15 -1.18
C SER A 104 -11.73 -3.58 -1.05
N ALA A 105 -11.94 -4.23 0.09
CA ALA A 105 -11.50 -5.62 0.29
C ALA A 105 -12.12 -6.58 -0.75
N GLU A 106 -13.36 -6.30 -1.21
CA GLU A 106 -14.04 -7.07 -2.25
C GLU A 106 -13.36 -6.89 -3.61
N SER A 107 -13.04 -5.66 -4.00
CA SER A 107 -12.31 -5.35 -5.23
C SER A 107 -10.91 -5.96 -5.19
N LEU A 108 -10.18 -5.81 -4.08
CA LEU A 108 -8.84 -6.36 -3.91
C LEU A 108 -8.86 -7.90 -3.98
N SER A 109 -9.85 -8.54 -3.34
CA SER A 109 -10.02 -9.99 -3.42
C SER A 109 -10.32 -10.45 -4.84
N SER A 110 -11.13 -9.69 -5.59
CA SER A 110 -11.45 -9.99 -6.99
C SER A 110 -10.22 -9.89 -7.87
N ILE A 111 -9.43 -8.82 -7.72
CA ILE A 111 -8.14 -8.59 -8.40
C ILE A 111 -7.16 -9.75 -8.11
N ILE A 112 -6.99 -10.12 -6.85
CA ILE A 112 -6.10 -11.23 -6.44
C ILE A 112 -6.57 -12.56 -7.06
N ASN A 113 -7.88 -12.81 -7.08
CA ASN A 113 -8.44 -14.02 -7.66
C ASN A 113 -8.25 -14.08 -9.18
N GLU A 114 -8.36 -12.96 -9.89
CA GLU A 114 -8.08 -12.89 -11.32
C GLU A 114 -6.63 -13.28 -11.63
N VAL A 115 -5.67 -12.73 -10.88
CA VAL A 115 -4.24 -13.09 -11.01
C VAL A 115 -4.02 -14.57 -10.69
N SER A 116 -4.57 -15.04 -9.58
CA SER A 116 -4.40 -16.42 -9.11
C SER A 116 -4.98 -17.45 -10.09
N ASN A 117 -6.10 -17.11 -10.75
CA ASN A 117 -6.76 -17.99 -11.71
C ASN A 117 -6.13 -17.94 -13.10
N ALA A 118 -5.54 -16.80 -13.48
CA ALA A 118 -4.85 -16.65 -14.76
C ALA A 118 -3.43 -17.26 -14.75
N GLY A 119 -2.84 -17.44 -13.57
CA GLY A 119 -1.44 -17.89 -13.45
C GLY A 119 -0.49 -16.89 -14.11
N SER A 120 0.53 -17.37 -14.82
CA SER A 120 1.48 -16.52 -15.56
C SER A 120 0.88 -15.81 -16.80
N GLY A 121 -0.44 -15.93 -17.03
CA GLY A 121 -1.14 -15.39 -18.20
C GLY A 121 -2.08 -14.22 -17.90
N SER A 122 -2.09 -13.68 -16.68
CA SER A 122 -2.81 -12.44 -16.38
C SER A 122 -2.21 -11.28 -17.16
N ASP A 123 -3.04 -10.56 -17.92
CA ASP A 123 -2.65 -9.33 -18.61
C ASP A 123 -2.30 -8.25 -17.57
N PRO A 124 -1.02 -7.85 -17.44
CA PRO A 124 -0.60 -6.85 -16.47
C PRO A 124 -1.32 -5.51 -16.63
N LYS A 125 -1.68 -5.15 -17.86
CA LYS A 125 -2.40 -3.91 -18.15
C LYS A 125 -3.82 -3.96 -17.59
N GLN A 126 -4.55 -5.06 -17.78
CA GLN A 126 -5.88 -5.23 -17.19
C GLN A 126 -5.85 -5.18 -15.66
N LEU A 127 -4.80 -5.74 -15.05
CA LEU A 127 -4.67 -5.74 -13.60
C LEU A 127 -4.51 -4.34 -13.03
N ILE A 128 -3.63 -3.56 -13.67
CA ILE A 128 -3.42 -2.16 -13.39
C ILE A 128 -4.75 -1.39 -13.56
N ASP A 129 -5.41 -1.54 -14.71
CA ASP A 129 -6.68 -0.87 -15.03
C ASP A 129 -7.76 -1.18 -13.98
N ASN A 130 -7.80 -2.42 -13.50
CA ASN A 130 -8.71 -2.85 -12.44
C ASN A 130 -8.38 -2.18 -11.10
N ILE A 131 -7.11 -2.07 -10.72
CA ILE A 131 -6.69 -1.35 -9.51
C ILE A 131 -7.12 0.12 -9.59
N LEU A 132 -6.83 0.79 -10.70
CA LEU A 132 -7.15 2.20 -10.92
C LEU A 132 -8.66 2.48 -10.91
N SER A 133 -9.44 1.61 -11.53
CA SER A 133 -10.90 1.72 -11.58
C SER A 133 -11.54 1.58 -10.20
N ASN A 134 -10.86 0.91 -9.26
CA ASN A 134 -11.36 0.62 -7.92
C ASN A 134 -10.67 1.45 -6.82
N VAL A 135 -9.69 2.29 -7.15
CA VAL A 135 -8.98 3.10 -6.17
C VAL A 135 -9.86 4.28 -5.73
N ASP A 136 -10.18 4.38 -4.45
CA ASP A 136 -10.78 5.55 -3.83
C ASP A 136 -9.68 6.48 -3.33
N SER A 137 -9.91 7.79 -3.42
CA SER A 137 -8.95 8.79 -2.93
C SER A 137 -8.65 8.62 -1.44
N CYS A 138 -7.38 8.61 -1.09
CA CYS A 138 -6.86 8.66 0.27
C CYS A 138 -5.55 9.46 0.30
N ASP A 139 -5.12 9.89 1.49
CA ASP A 139 -3.78 10.45 1.68
C ASP A 139 -2.71 9.35 1.49
N VAL A 140 -1.67 9.68 0.72
CA VAL A 140 -0.55 8.80 0.40
C VAL A 140 0.73 9.22 1.10
N GLY A 141 0.78 10.35 1.82
CA GLY A 141 2.01 10.93 2.37
C GLY A 141 2.82 9.96 3.22
N ALA A 142 2.16 9.21 4.11
CA ALA A 142 2.82 8.19 4.93
C ALA A 142 3.44 7.06 4.09
N ALA A 143 2.73 6.61 3.04
CA ALA A 143 3.24 5.58 2.15
C ALA A 143 4.38 6.10 1.27
N VAL A 144 4.29 7.34 0.79
CA VAL A 144 5.34 8.02 0.03
C VAL A 144 6.62 8.10 0.86
N GLU A 145 6.53 8.54 2.11
CA GLU A 145 7.69 8.66 3.00
C GLU A 145 8.37 7.31 3.27
N ILE A 146 7.58 6.23 3.44
CA ILE A 146 8.11 4.87 3.58
C ILE A 146 8.74 4.36 2.27
N LEU A 147 8.11 4.63 1.13
CA LEU A 147 8.60 4.17 -0.19
C LEU A 147 9.85 4.94 -0.63
N ASN A 148 10.00 6.18 -0.18
CA ASN A 148 11.17 7.01 -0.45
C ASN A 148 12.41 6.59 0.36
N ASP A 149 12.22 5.80 1.41
CA ASP A 149 13.28 5.13 2.16
C ASP A 149 13.80 3.88 1.41
N VAL A 150 14.27 4.11 0.17
CA VAL A 150 14.59 3.09 -0.83
C VAL A 150 15.60 2.05 -0.32
N ASP A 151 16.58 2.49 0.48
CA ASP A 151 17.61 1.64 1.06
C ASP A 151 17.05 0.62 2.07
N ASN A 152 15.89 0.89 2.66
CA ASN A 152 15.25 0.02 3.64
C ASN A 152 14.10 -0.82 3.08
N LEU A 153 13.79 -0.73 1.78
CA LEU A 153 12.72 -1.51 1.15
C LEU A 153 12.96 -3.02 1.21
N GLU A 154 14.22 -3.46 1.25
CA GLU A 154 14.58 -4.88 1.40
C GLU A 154 14.13 -5.49 2.73
N ASN A 155 13.91 -4.65 3.74
CA ASN A 155 13.40 -5.07 5.05
C ASN A 155 11.87 -5.17 5.08
N LEU A 156 11.19 -4.69 4.05
CA LEU A 156 9.73 -4.70 3.95
C LEU A 156 9.22 -5.96 3.24
N SER A 157 7.92 -6.21 3.37
CA SER A 157 7.25 -7.23 2.57
C SER A 157 7.18 -6.74 1.12
N GLY A 158 7.80 -7.50 0.20
CA GLY A 158 7.81 -7.18 -1.23
C GLY A 158 6.41 -6.90 -1.78
N SER A 159 5.41 -7.69 -1.38
CA SER A 159 4.03 -7.50 -1.82
C SER A 159 3.36 -6.27 -1.23
N SER A 160 3.62 -5.95 0.04
CA SER A 160 3.09 -4.73 0.66
C SER A 160 3.68 -3.48 0.01
N ALA A 161 5.00 -3.43 -0.17
CA ALA A 161 5.69 -2.31 -0.82
C ALA A 161 5.27 -2.16 -2.29
N SER A 162 5.17 -3.27 -3.02
CA SER A 162 4.80 -3.25 -4.43
C SER A 162 3.34 -2.83 -4.66
N LEU A 163 2.39 -3.36 -3.88
CA LEU A 163 0.99 -2.95 -3.96
C LEU A 163 0.79 -1.49 -3.55
N ALA A 164 1.50 -1.05 -2.51
CA ALA A 164 1.46 0.34 -2.09
C ALA A 164 2.02 1.27 -3.17
N MET A 165 3.13 0.91 -3.80
CA MET A 165 3.70 1.68 -4.92
C MET A 165 2.69 1.82 -6.06
N VAL A 166 2.05 0.72 -6.50
CA VAL A 166 1.02 0.76 -7.55
C VAL A 166 -0.18 1.62 -7.13
N CYS A 167 -0.60 1.54 -5.86
CA CYS A 167 -1.65 2.40 -5.33
C CYS A 167 -1.25 3.88 -5.32
N VAL A 168 0.00 4.22 -4.97
CA VAL A 168 0.48 5.61 -5.02
C VAL A 168 0.45 6.13 -6.45
N VAL A 169 0.95 5.36 -7.43
CA VAL A 169 0.85 5.71 -8.86
C VAL A 169 -0.60 5.93 -9.26
N ALA A 170 -1.51 5.06 -8.83
CA ALA A 170 -2.94 5.15 -9.13
C ALA A 170 -3.59 6.40 -8.52
N GLN A 171 -3.25 6.74 -7.28
CA GLN A 171 -3.77 7.93 -6.59
C GLN A 171 -3.26 9.22 -7.25
N VAL A 172 -1.96 9.27 -7.57
CA VAL A 172 -1.37 10.39 -8.31
C VAL A 172 -2.05 10.54 -9.67
N ALA A 173 -2.15 9.44 -10.44
CA ALA A 173 -2.76 9.47 -11.76
C ALA A 173 -4.22 10.00 -11.72
N LYS A 174 -4.99 9.57 -10.72
CA LYS A 174 -6.38 10.02 -10.50
C LYS A 174 -6.48 11.48 -10.07
N SER A 175 -5.53 11.98 -9.27
CA SER A 175 -5.52 13.34 -8.74
C SER A 175 -5.01 14.40 -9.73
N SER A 176 -4.01 14.05 -10.54
CA SER A 176 -3.35 14.99 -11.46
C SER A 176 -4.08 15.17 -12.81
N GLU A 177 -5.33 14.69 -12.95
CA GLU A 177 -6.04 14.54 -14.23
C GLU A 177 -5.27 13.70 -15.27
N LEU A 178 -4.26 12.95 -14.83
CA LEU A 178 -3.47 12.04 -15.64
C LEU A 178 -4.22 10.75 -15.96
N THR A 179 -5.47 10.59 -15.52
CA THR A 179 -6.34 9.46 -15.86
C THR A 179 -6.40 9.22 -17.37
N GLU A 180 -6.40 10.29 -18.19
CA GLU A 180 -6.37 10.19 -19.66
C GLU A 180 -4.97 9.86 -20.22
N ASN A 181 -3.90 10.10 -19.44
CA ASN A 181 -2.50 9.83 -19.76
C ASN A 181 -1.94 8.63 -18.99
N LEU A 182 -2.81 7.81 -18.42
CA LEU A 182 -2.39 6.72 -17.54
C LEU A 182 -1.58 5.66 -18.27
N ASP A 183 -1.95 5.35 -19.51
CA ASP A 183 -1.16 4.50 -20.40
C ASP A 183 0.27 5.01 -20.53
N LYS A 184 0.44 6.34 -20.59
CA LYS A 184 1.75 6.99 -20.64
C LYS A 184 2.47 6.90 -19.29
N VAL A 185 1.78 7.12 -18.17
CA VAL A 185 2.36 6.94 -16.83
C VAL A 185 2.93 5.54 -16.70
N MET A 186 2.17 4.52 -17.09
CA MET A 186 2.61 3.12 -16.99
C MET A 186 3.72 2.77 -17.99
N GLU A 187 3.67 3.31 -19.20
CA GLU A 187 4.77 3.19 -20.17
C GLU A 187 6.06 3.82 -19.63
N ASP A 188 5.98 4.98 -18.98
CA ASP A 188 7.15 5.66 -18.43
C ASP A 188 7.66 4.96 -17.16
N VAL A 189 6.77 4.41 -16.31
CA VAL A 189 7.15 3.50 -15.21
C VAL A 189 7.94 2.31 -15.76
N ASP A 190 7.41 1.65 -16.80
CA ASP A 190 8.07 0.51 -17.43
C ASP A 190 9.47 0.86 -17.96
N LYS A 191 9.58 1.97 -18.69
CA LYS A 191 10.87 2.47 -19.19
C LYS A 191 11.84 2.79 -18.06
N VAL A 192 11.38 3.35 -16.96
CA VAL A 192 12.23 3.65 -15.79
C VAL A 192 12.73 2.35 -15.15
N ILE A 193 11.83 1.42 -14.89
CA ILE A 193 12.14 0.10 -14.33
C ILE A 193 13.10 -0.70 -15.21
N ASN A 194 12.99 -0.57 -16.54
CA ASN A 194 13.83 -1.25 -17.51
C ASN A 194 15.08 -0.46 -17.95
N GLY A 195 15.34 0.71 -17.35
CA GLY A 195 16.52 1.53 -17.65
C GLY A 195 16.50 2.21 -19.02
N GLY A 196 15.33 2.23 -19.69
CA GLY A 196 15.11 2.97 -20.93
C GLY A 196 14.91 4.47 -20.71
N MET A 197 14.68 4.91 -19.46
CA MET A 197 14.49 6.30 -19.08
C MET A 197 14.91 6.52 -17.60
N THR A 198 15.32 7.73 -17.24
CA THR A 198 15.53 8.13 -15.84
C THR A 198 14.23 8.63 -15.20
N THR A 199 14.07 8.48 -13.89
CA THR A 199 12.91 9.03 -13.13
C THR A 199 12.65 10.51 -13.46
N ASP A 200 13.68 11.36 -13.43
CA ASP A 200 13.54 12.79 -13.75
C ASP A 200 12.98 13.07 -15.14
N GLN A 201 13.40 12.28 -16.13
CA GLN A 201 12.93 12.42 -17.50
C GLN A 201 11.46 12.02 -17.61
N ALA A 202 11.05 10.94 -16.94
CA ALA A 202 9.65 10.52 -16.93
C ALA A 202 8.74 11.56 -16.27
N LEU A 203 9.15 12.07 -15.11
CA LEU A 203 8.40 13.12 -14.40
C LEU A 203 8.26 14.39 -15.24
N TYR A 204 9.30 14.77 -15.98
CA TYR A 204 9.26 15.89 -16.93
C TYR A 204 8.27 15.64 -18.07
N ASP A 205 8.32 14.45 -18.69
CA ASP A 205 7.48 14.08 -19.83
C ASP A 205 5.99 13.99 -19.44
N LEU A 206 5.69 13.58 -18.21
CA LEU A 206 4.35 13.49 -17.66
C LEU A 206 3.75 14.87 -17.27
N LYS A 207 4.55 15.94 -17.27
CA LYS A 207 4.12 17.33 -16.96
C LYS A 207 3.36 17.43 -15.64
N ILE A 208 3.82 16.69 -14.65
CA ILE A 208 3.15 16.56 -13.35
C ILE A 208 3.28 17.85 -12.55
N LYS A 209 2.25 18.17 -11.76
CA LYS A 209 2.33 19.28 -10.80
C LYS A 209 3.41 19.00 -9.76
N ALA A 210 4.00 20.05 -9.21
CA ALA A 210 5.04 19.92 -8.19
C ALA A 210 4.57 19.12 -6.96
N GLU A 211 3.31 19.27 -6.56
CA GLU A 211 2.70 18.58 -5.42
C GLU A 211 2.57 17.05 -5.59
N ASP A 212 2.45 16.58 -6.83
CA ASP A 212 2.29 15.17 -7.17
C ASP A 212 3.62 14.52 -7.60
N ARG A 213 4.63 15.36 -7.86
CA ARG A 213 5.95 14.92 -8.35
C ARG A 213 6.65 14.04 -7.32
N ASP A 214 6.70 14.48 -6.07
CA ASP A 214 7.43 13.78 -5.00
C ASP A 214 6.85 12.38 -4.76
N ALA A 215 5.52 12.25 -4.80
CA ALA A 215 4.83 10.98 -4.66
C ALA A 215 5.15 10.02 -5.81
N LEU A 216 5.17 10.53 -7.05
CA LEU A 216 5.48 9.68 -8.22
C LEU A 216 6.97 9.35 -8.29
N GLU A 217 7.85 10.27 -7.90
CA GLU A 217 9.28 10.04 -7.79
C GLU A 217 9.59 8.92 -6.79
N ALA A 218 9.00 8.97 -5.60
CA ALA A 218 9.13 7.93 -4.59
C ALA A 218 8.64 6.57 -5.13
N ALA A 219 7.48 6.56 -5.80
CA ALA A 219 6.94 5.34 -6.40
C ALA A 219 7.87 4.75 -7.48
N PHE A 220 8.45 5.59 -8.35
CA PHE A 220 9.33 5.16 -9.43
C PHE A 220 10.64 4.60 -8.89
N ASN A 221 11.25 5.30 -7.94
CA ASN A 221 12.50 4.85 -7.30
C ASN A 221 12.28 3.55 -6.51
N ALA A 222 11.15 3.44 -5.81
CA ALA A 222 10.76 2.20 -5.16
C ALA A 222 10.54 1.07 -6.17
N ALA A 223 9.91 1.33 -7.32
CA ALA A 223 9.67 0.32 -8.35
C ALA A 223 10.97 -0.25 -8.94
N VAL A 224 11.96 0.60 -9.20
CA VAL A 224 13.30 0.18 -9.62
C VAL A 224 13.91 -0.75 -8.58
N LYS A 225 13.93 -0.33 -7.30
CA LYS A 225 14.50 -1.12 -6.22
C LYS A 225 13.76 -2.44 -6.00
N LEU A 226 12.43 -2.43 -6.03
CA LEU A 226 11.60 -3.62 -5.86
C LEU A 226 11.79 -4.61 -7.02
N LYS A 227 12.04 -4.13 -8.25
CA LYS A 227 12.46 -5.02 -9.34
C LYS A 227 13.82 -5.66 -9.08
N GLU A 228 14.81 -4.90 -8.61
CA GLU A 228 16.14 -5.45 -8.27
C GLU A 228 16.06 -6.55 -7.21
N LEU A 229 15.10 -6.41 -6.28
CA LEU A 229 14.80 -7.37 -5.22
C LEU A 229 13.94 -8.56 -5.68
N ASP A 230 13.53 -8.61 -6.94
CA ASP A 230 12.57 -9.58 -7.49
C ASP A 230 11.27 -9.65 -6.65
N ALA A 231 10.81 -8.49 -6.16
CA ALA A 231 9.66 -8.39 -5.28
C ALA A 231 8.37 -8.81 -6.01
N GLU A 232 7.62 -9.71 -5.37
CA GLU A 232 6.30 -10.12 -5.82
C GLU A 232 5.24 -9.08 -5.44
N ILE A 233 4.39 -8.67 -6.38
CA ILE A 233 3.15 -7.93 -6.08
C ILE A 233 2.06 -8.90 -5.62
N PHE A 234 1.91 -9.99 -6.36
CA PHE A 234 0.99 -11.09 -6.08
C PHE A 234 1.77 -12.40 -6.18
N PRO A 235 1.30 -13.49 -5.57
CA PRO A 235 1.98 -14.78 -5.64
C PRO A 235 2.26 -15.19 -7.10
N GLY A 236 3.54 -15.33 -7.46
CA GLY A 236 3.97 -15.68 -8.82
C GLY A 236 3.96 -14.55 -9.85
N MET A 237 3.78 -13.29 -9.42
CA MET A 237 3.87 -12.10 -10.25
C MET A 237 4.81 -11.06 -9.63
N THR A 238 5.89 -10.75 -10.32
CA THR A 238 6.91 -9.78 -9.90
C THR A 238 6.63 -8.40 -10.48
N ILE A 239 7.21 -7.36 -9.88
CA ILE A 239 7.23 -5.99 -10.47
C ILE A 239 7.70 -6.03 -11.93
N GLY A 240 8.75 -6.81 -12.21
CA GLY A 240 9.28 -6.95 -13.56
C GLY A 240 8.26 -7.53 -14.54
N SER A 241 7.45 -8.50 -14.12
CA SER A 241 6.38 -9.06 -14.95
C SER A 241 5.14 -8.16 -15.07
N LEU A 242 4.94 -7.24 -14.12
CA LEU A 242 3.83 -6.29 -14.18
C LEU A 242 4.08 -5.21 -15.25
N PHE A 243 5.32 -4.72 -15.34
CA PHE A 243 5.65 -3.62 -16.25
C PHE A 243 6.36 -4.10 -17.52
N GLY A 244 7.15 -5.17 -17.45
CA GLY A 244 7.94 -5.67 -18.57
C GLY A 244 7.13 -6.45 -19.60
N ASN A 245 7.01 -5.86 -20.80
CA ASN A 245 6.81 -6.59 -22.06
C ASN A 245 8.13 -6.71 -22.81
#